data_AF-A0A0F9HUR1-F1
#
_entry.id   AF-A0A0F9HUR1-F1
#
_cell.length_a   1.000
_cell.length_b   1.000
_cell.length_c   1.000
_cell.angle_alpha   90.00
_cell.angle_beta   90.00
_cell.angle_gamma   90.00
#
_symmetry.space_group_name_H-M   'P 1'
#
loop_
_entity.id
_entity.type
_entity.pdbx_description
1 polymer ?
#
loop_
_entity_poly.entity_id
_entity_poly.type
_entity_poly.pdbx_seq_one_letter_code
_entity_poly.pdbx_strand_id
1 'polypeptide(L)'
;MSRYTKQHYEDVAKALKENRDWALRLDNVHARGVMASTIGTFADLFAADNPKRCTFHGEHDTGYSEDCKITGFNREQFLAACGLESTQPDPRCEVGSHDGPCTSACVPERRD
;
A
#
# COMPACT_ATOMS: atom_id res chain seq x y z
N MET A 1 14.31 17.18 -6.16
CA MET A 1 14.48 15.97 -6.97
C MET A 1 14.56 14.79 -6.03
N SER A 2 13.84 13.70 -6.34
CA SER A 2 13.95 12.44 -5.60
C SER A 2 15.37 11.89 -5.68
N ARG A 3 15.87 11.26 -4.61
CA ARG A 3 17.14 10.53 -4.63
C ARG A 3 17.05 9.23 -5.41
N TYR A 4 15.83 8.70 -5.57
CA TYR A 4 15.56 7.40 -6.17
C TYR A 4 14.76 7.54 -7.46
N THR A 5 15.04 6.65 -8.41
CA THR A 5 14.31 6.56 -9.67
C THR A 5 13.05 5.71 -9.51
N LYS A 6 12.14 5.79 -10.48
CA LYS A 6 10.97 4.91 -10.54
C LYS A 6 11.36 3.43 -10.50
N GLN A 7 12.34 3.04 -11.31
CA GLN A 7 12.84 1.66 -11.37
C GLN A 7 13.35 1.19 -10.00
N HIS A 8 14.02 2.07 -9.25
CA HIS A 8 14.51 1.73 -7.91
C HIS A 8 13.35 1.33 -6.97
N TYR A 9 12.26 2.10 -6.96
CA TYR A 9 11.09 1.75 -6.15
C TYR A 9 10.46 0.42 -6.57
N GLU A 10 10.38 0.15 -7.87
CA GLU A 10 9.82 -1.10 -8.40
C GLU A 10 10.69 -2.31 -8.04
N ASP A 11 12.02 -2.19 -8.15
CA ASP A 11 12.96 -3.24 -7.78
C ASP A 11 12.90 -3.55 -6.28
N VAL A 12 12.84 -2.50 -5.44
CA VAL A 12 12.68 -2.66 -3.99
C VAL A 12 11.33 -3.32 -3.66
N ALA A 13 10.24 -2.90 -4.29
CA ALA A 13 8.92 -3.49 -4.08
C ALA A 13 8.89 -4.98 -4.43
N LYS A 14 9.53 -5.35 -5.55
CA LYS A 14 9.67 -6.74 -5.97
C LYS A 14 10.45 -7.58 -4.94
N ALA A 15 11.61 -7.10 -4.49
CA ALA A 15 12.41 -7.79 -3.49
C ALA A 15 11.66 -7.97 -2.16
N LEU A 16 10.94 -6.93 -1.71
CA LEU A 16 10.13 -7.00 -0.49
C LEU A 16 8.96 -7.98 -0.62
N LYS A 17 8.31 -8.02 -1.79
CA LYS A 17 7.25 -8.99 -2.09
C LYS A 17 7.76 -10.43 -2.02
N GLU A 18 8.90 -10.72 -2.64
CA GLU A 18 9.51 -12.06 -2.62
C GLU A 18 9.82 -12.54 -1.19
N ASN A 19 10.37 -11.65 -0.35
CA ASN A 19 10.64 -11.93 1.06
C ASN A 19 9.35 -12.15 1.88
N ARG A 20 8.31 -11.36 1.61
CA ARG A 20 7.00 -11.53 2.24
C ARG A 20 6.36 -12.86 1.83
N ASP A 21 6.42 -13.22 0.56
CA ASP A 21 5.90 -14.48 0.05
C ASP A 21 6.65 -15.67 0.66
N TRP A 22 7.95 -15.54 0.91
CA TRP A 22 8.70 -16.52 1.67
C TRP A 22 8.23 -16.65 3.13
N ALA A 23 7.98 -15.53 3.82
CA ALA A 23 7.42 -15.54 5.18
C ALA A 23 6.02 -16.18 5.23
N LEU A 24 5.18 -15.97 4.20
CA LEU A 24 3.88 -16.63 4.06
C LEU A 24 4.01 -18.15 3.92
N ARG A 25 4.97 -18.63 3.11
CA ARG A 25 5.19 -20.07 2.91
C ARG A 25 5.66 -20.81 4.17
N LEU A 26 6.34 -20.11 5.08
CA LEU A 26 6.78 -20.66 6.36
C LEU A 26 5.67 -20.68 7.43
N ASP A 27 4.48 -20.15 7.12
CA ASP A 27 3.37 -19.93 8.05
C ASP A 27 3.81 -19.21 9.35
N ASN A 28 4.82 -18.36 9.25
CA ASN A 28 5.37 -17.65 10.38
C ASN A 28 4.67 -16.29 10.53
N VAL A 29 3.68 -16.23 11.41
CA VAL A 29 2.89 -15.02 11.69
C VAL A 29 3.78 -13.83 12.10
N HIS A 30 4.82 -14.08 12.89
CA HIS A 30 5.74 -13.02 13.31
C HIS A 30 6.52 -12.46 12.11
N ALA A 31 7.08 -13.34 11.28
CA ALA A 31 7.80 -12.93 10.06
C ALA A 31 6.89 -12.15 9.10
N ARG A 32 5.61 -12.56 8.95
CA ARG A 32 4.63 -11.82 8.16
C ARG A 32 4.39 -10.40 8.69
N GLY A 33 4.22 -10.26 10.01
CA GLY A 33 4.02 -8.96 10.67
C GLY A 33 5.24 -8.05 10.54
N VAL A 34 6.45 -8.59 10.74
CA VAL A 34 7.71 -7.85 10.54
C VAL A 34 7.82 -7.37 9.10
N MET A 35 7.58 -8.24 8.11
CA MET A 35 7.65 -7.86 6.70
C MET A 35 6.64 -6.76 6.34
N ALA A 36 5.40 -6.86 6.83
CA ALA A 36 4.40 -5.82 6.61
C ALA A 36 4.81 -4.47 7.20
N SER A 37 5.35 -4.47 8.42
CA SER A 37 5.89 -3.27 9.08
C SER A 37 7.07 -2.67 8.32
N THR A 38 8.03 -3.50 7.91
CA THR A 38 9.19 -3.07 7.11
C THR A 38 8.77 -2.42 5.80
N ILE A 39 7.84 -3.04 5.06
CA ILE A 39 7.29 -2.47 3.83
C ILE A 39 6.66 -1.09 4.09
N GLY A 40 5.88 -0.96 5.17
CA GLY A 40 5.27 0.31 5.58
C GLY A 40 6.32 1.40 5.83
N THR A 41 7.39 1.09 6.58
CA THR A 41 8.49 2.03 6.85
C THR A 41 9.17 2.50 5.56
N PHE A 42 9.45 1.60 4.60
CA PHE A 42 10.00 2.00 3.31
C PHE A 42 9.05 2.91 2.53
N ALA A 43 7.76 2.59 2.52
CA ALA A 43 6.76 3.41 1.85
C ALA A 43 6.71 4.84 2.42
N ASP A 44 6.80 4.98 3.75
CA ASP A 44 6.83 6.28 4.43
C ASP A 44 8.11 7.05 4.13
N LEU A 45 9.28 6.38 4.15
CA LEU A 45 10.56 7.00 3.81
C LEU A 45 10.62 7.48 2.34
N PHE A 46 10.09 6.70 1.41
CA PHE A 46 10.02 7.08 0.00
C PHE A 46 9.02 8.21 -0.25
N ALA A 47 7.89 8.22 0.47
CA ALA A 47 6.96 9.35 0.43
C ALA A 47 7.59 10.62 1.00
N ALA A 48 8.43 10.53 2.04
CA ALA A 48 9.14 11.68 2.59
C ALA A 48 10.24 12.23 1.65
N ASP A 49 10.97 11.35 0.94
CA ASP A 49 12.00 11.75 -0.03
C ASP A 49 11.39 12.35 -1.31
N ASN A 50 10.26 11.78 -1.76
CA ASN A 50 9.60 12.17 -2.99
C ASN A 50 8.10 12.40 -2.76
N PRO A 51 7.74 13.46 -2.01
CA PRO A 51 6.36 13.72 -1.64
C PRO A 51 5.49 14.01 -2.87
N LYS A 52 4.21 13.63 -2.79
CA LYS A 52 3.21 14.03 -3.79
C LYS A 52 3.11 15.55 -3.81
N ARG A 53 3.28 16.16 -4.98
CA ARG A 53 3.24 17.61 -5.19
C ARG A 53 2.49 17.97 -6.46
N CYS A 54 1.73 19.04 -6.37
CA CYS A 54 1.16 19.70 -7.53
C CYS A 54 2.24 20.48 -8.27
N THR A 55 2.42 20.21 -9.56
CA THR A 55 3.38 20.97 -10.38
C THR A 55 3.04 22.45 -10.52
N PHE A 56 1.76 22.81 -10.44
CA PHE A 56 1.28 24.19 -10.57
C PHE A 56 1.12 24.93 -9.24
N HIS A 57 0.76 24.24 -8.15
CA HIS A 57 0.43 24.86 -6.87
C HIS A 57 1.45 24.58 -5.76
N GLY A 58 2.52 23.83 -6.02
CA GLY A 58 3.54 23.49 -5.04
C GLY A 58 3.05 22.45 -4.03
N GLU A 59 2.97 22.81 -2.75
CA GLU A 59 2.57 21.94 -1.63
C GLU A 59 1.05 21.79 -1.50
N HIS A 60 0.40 21.38 -2.58
CA HIS A 60 -0.97 20.86 -2.53
C HIS A 60 -0.95 19.40 -2.99
N ASP A 61 -1.52 18.52 -2.19
CA ASP A 61 -1.62 17.08 -2.42
C ASP A 61 -3.03 16.62 -2.84
N THR A 62 -4.00 17.53 -2.79
CA THR A 62 -5.39 17.29 -3.16
C THR A 62 -5.64 17.77 -4.59
N GLY A 63 -5.89 16.83 -5.50
CA GLY A 63 -6.06 17.08 -6.94
C GLY A 63 -7.36 17.80 -7.34
N TYR A 64 -7.77 18.83 -6.58
CA TYR A 64 -9.06 19.53 -6.78
C TYR A 64 -9.06 20.57 -7.91
N SER A 65 -7.93 20.83 -8.58
CA SER A 65 -7.92 21.65 -9.80
C SER A 65 -7.57 20.79 -11.02
N GLU A 66 -8.31 20.95 -12.11
CA GLU A 66 -8.05 20.28 -13.40
C GLU A 66 -6.61 20.51 -13.90
N ASP A 67 -5.98 21.62 -13.49
CA ASP A 67 -4.61 21.97 -13.84
C ASP A 67 -3.53 21.30 -12.96
N CYS A 68 -3.92 20.53 -11.94
CA CYS A 68 -2.97 19.98 -10.99
C CYS A 68 -2.48 18.58 -11.40
N LYS A 69 -1.37 18.55 -12.15
CA LYS A 69 -0.64 17.30 -12.38
C LYS A 69 0.17 16.94 -11.13
N ILE A 70 -0.38 16.03 -10.32
CA ILE A 70 0.29 15.46 -9.15
C ILE A 70 1.47 14.60 -9.61
N THR A 71 2.65 14.91 -9.09
CA THR A 71 3.88 14.14 -9.30
C THR A 71 4.42 13.69 -7.95
N GLY A 72 5.27 12.66 -7.91
CA GLY A 72 5.87 12.16 -6.68
C GLY A 72 5.69 10.65 -6.50
N PHE A 73 6.15 10.15 -5.36
CA PHE A 73 6.02 8.75 -4.99
C PHE A 73 4.59 8.43 -4.56
N ASN A 74 4.03 7.36 -5.12
CA ASN A 74 2.70 6.89 -4.77
C ASN A 74 2.82 5.75 -3.75
N ARG A 75 2.66 6.12 -2.48
CA ARG A 75 2.72 5.21 -1.33
C ARG A 75 1.79 4.01 -1.48
N GLU A 76 0.55 4.26 -1.89
CA GLU A 76 -0.47 3.22 -2.00
C GLU A 76 -0.14 2.21 -3.10
N GLN A 77 0.33 2.70 -4.26
CA GLN A 77 0.78 1.84 -5.36
C GLN A 77 2.00 0.99 -4.96
N PHE A 78 2.94 1.55 -4.19
CA PHE A 78 4.09 0.81 -3.71
C PHE A 78 3.69 -0.30 -2.72
N LEU A 79 2.80 -0.02 -1.77
CA LEU A 79 2.28 -1.03 -0.84
C LEU A 79 1.61 -2.18 -1.60
N ALA A 80 0.76 -1.85 -2.58
CA ALA A 80 0.11 -2.84 -3.43
C ALA A 80 1.13 -3.68 -4.22
N ALA A 81 2.18 -3.05 -4.78
CA ALA A 81 3.25 -3.75 -5.47
C ALA A 81 4.04 -4.71 -4.55
N CYS A 82 4.15 -4.37 -3.26
CA CYS A 82 4.74 -5.25 -2.24
C CYS A 82 3.80 -6.39 -1.78
N GLY A 83 2.58 -6.46 -2.30
CA GLY A 83 1.57 -7.44 -1.91
C GLY A 83 0.86 -7.13 -0.58
N LEU A 84 0.95 -5.88 -0.11
CA LEU A 84 0.05 -5.36 0.92
C LEU A 84 -1.10 -4.68 0.19
N GLU A 85 -2.24 -5.36 0.12
CA GLU A 85 -3.44 -4.75 -0.45
C GLU A 85 -3.69 -3.41 0.25
N SER A 86 -3.92 -2.36 -0.53
CA SER A 86 -4.46 -1.13 0.01
C SER A 86 -5.77 -1.52 0.66
N THR A 87 -5.82 -1.53 1.99
CA THR A 87 -7.06 -1.66 2.74
C THR A 87 -7.88 -0.41 2.44
N GLN A 88 -8.49 -0.33 1.26
CA GLN A 88 -9.82 0.23 1.21
C GLN A 88 -10.64 -0.83 1.93
N PRO A 89 -11.14 -0.57 3.15
CA PRO A 89 -12.18 -1.42 3.68
C PRO A 89 -13.27 -1.42 2.60
N ASP A 90 -13.58 -2.61 2.07
CA ASP A 90 -14.83 -2.78 1.36
C ASP A 90 -15.91 -2.28 2.34
N PRO A 91 -16.72 -1.25 2.00
CA PRO A 91 -17.77 -0.77 2.89
C PRO A 91 -18.77 -1.87 3.27
N ARG A 92 -18.71 -3.05 2.64
CA ARG A 92 -19.50 -4.25 2.95
C ARG A 92 -18.86 -5.15 4.02
N CYS A 93 -17.62 -4.90 4.41
CA CYS A 93 -16.93 -5.60 5.49
C CYS A 93 -16.94 -4.72 6.74
N GLU A 94 -18.04 -4.75 7.49
CA GLU A 94 -18.06 -4.17 8.84
C GLU A 94 -17.00 -4.89 9.68
N VAL A 95 -16.16 -4.12 10.35
CA VAL A 95 -15.13 -4.61 11.29
C VAL A 95 -15.85 -5.20 12.49
N GLY A 96 -16.21 -6.47 12.38
CA GLY A 96 -16.69 -7.28 13.49
C GLY A 96 -15.56 -7.49 14.48
N SER A 97 -15.78 -6.99 15.70
CA SER A 97 -15.03 -7.15 16.95
C SER A 97 -13.94 -8.24 16.98
N HIS A 98 -12.78 -7.86 17.52
CA HIS A 98 -11.76 -8.75 18.07
C HIS A 98 -12.43 -9.84 18.92
N ASP A 99 -12.42 -11.09 18.42
CA ASP A 99 -12.45 -12.38 19.13
C ASP A 99 -13.09 -13.47 18.24
N GLY A 100 -12.41 -13.89 17.18
CA GLY A 100 -12.86 -15.03 16.37
C GLY A 100 -12.04 -15.25 15.08
N PRO A 101 -11.90 -16.51 14.60
CA PRO A 101 -11.06 -16.80 13.45
C PRO A 101 -11.70 -16.27 12.16
N CYS A 102 -10.93 -15.52 11.38
CA CYS A 102 -11.32 -14.96 10.09
C CYS A 102 -11.78 -16.06 9.13
N THR A 103 -13.08 -16.33 9.05
CA THR A 103 -13.67 -17.12 7.97
C THR A 103 -14.38 -16.15 7.03
N SER A 104 -13.82 -15.98 5.84
CA SER A 104 -14.42 -15.19 4.78
C SER A 104 -15.68 -15.89 4.29
N ALA A 105 -16.81 -15.20 4.37
CA ALA A 105 -17.98 -15.53 3.57
C ALA A 105 -18.42 -14.25 2.86
N CYS A 106 -17.86 -14.02 1.68
CA CYS A 106 -18.42 -13.07 0.72
C CYS A 106 -19.81 -13.62 0.32
N VAL A 107 -20.88 -12.96 0.74
CA VAL A 107 -22.24 -13.30 0.27
C VAL A 107 -22.48 -12.58 -1.05
N PRO A 108 -22.72 -13.28 -2.18
CA PRO A 108 -23.12 -12.62 -3.40
C PRO A 108 -24.57 -12.13 -3.29
N GLU A 109 -24.83 -10.86 -3.66
CA GLU A 109 -26.18 -10.31 -3.79
C GLU A 109 -27.00 -11.16 -4.76
N ARG A 110 -28.13 -11.70 -4.29
CA ARG A 110 -29.22 -12.11 -5.19
C ARG A 110 -29.93 -10.83 -5.64
N ARG A 111 -29.92 -10.58 -6.94
CA ARG A 111 -30.84 -9.61 -7.56
C ARG A 111 -32.17 -10.33 -7.74
N ASP A 112 -33.22 -9.81 -7.09
CA ASP A 112 -34.61 -10.09 -7.43
C ASP A 112 -35.04 -9.26 -8.67
#